data_AF-A0AAD1C2S8-F1
#
_entry.id   AF-A0AAD1C2S8-F1
#
_cell.length_a   1.000
_cell.length_b   1.000
_cell.length_c   1.000
_cell.angle_alpha   90.00
_cell.angle_beta   90.00
_cell.angle_gamma   90.00
#
_symmetry.space_group_name_H-M   'P 1'
#
loop_
_entity.id
_entity.type
_entity.pdbx_description
1 polymer ?
#
loop_
_entity_poly.entity_id
_entity_poly.type
_entity_poly.pdbx_seq_one_letter_code
_entity_poly.pdbx_strand_id
1 'polypeptide(L)' 'MLSCGHTQHLRHQPPWQSRPWVLDPERRAALLETPFPCGWCAQGLPPETTEEP' A
#
# COMPACT_ATOMS: atom_id res chain seq x y z
N MET A 1 -5.28 4.20 5.56
CA MET A 1 -4.72 3.67 6.82
C MET A 1 -4.61 2.15 6.68
N LEU A 2 -3.47 1.58 7.02
CA LEU A 2 -3.20 0.13 6.97
C LEU A 2 -3.51 -0.49 8.35
N SER A 3 -3.55 -1.83 8.42
CA SER A 3 -3.82 -2.57 9.66
C SER A 3 -2.77 -2.33 10.76
N CYS A 4 -1.54 -1.95 10.39
CA CYS A 4 -0.48 -1.56 11.32
C CYS A 4 -0.63 -0.13 11.89
N GLY A 5 -1.69 0.60 11.51
CA GLY A 5 -1.95 1.96 11.96
C GLY A 5 -1.34 3.06 11.09
N HIS A 6 -0.37 2.76 10.23
CA HIS A 6 0.24 3.75 9.35
C HIS A 6 -0.68 4.22 8.22
N THR A 7 -0.47 5.44 7.77
CA THR A 7 -1.02 5.99 6.52
C THR A 7 0.04 5.92 5.43
N GLN A 8 -0.25 5.26 4.31
CA GLN A 8 0.66 5.21 3.15
C GLN A 8 -0.14 5.50 1.90
N HIS A 9 0.23 6.56 1.16
CA HIS A 9 -0.34 6.78 -0.15
C HIS A 9 0.30 5.80 -1.13
N LEU A 10 -0.52 4.95 -1.74
CA LEU A 10 -0.09 4.06 -2.82
C LEU A 10 0.33 4.82 -4.09
N ARG A 11 -0.12 6.07 -4.22
CA ARG A 11 0.15 6.94 -5.37
C ARG A 11 0.78 8.24 -4.89
N HIS A 12 2.06 8.20 -4.55
CA HIS A 12 2.79 9.41 -4.14
C HIS A 12 3.25 10.27 -5.34
N GLN A 13 3.25 9.76 -6.58
CA GLN A 13 3.61 10.52 -7.78
C GLN A 13 2.68 10.16 -8.96
N PRO A 14 1.90 11.11 -9.52
CA PRO A 14 1.30 10.96 -10.84
C PRO A 14 2.41 11.01 -11.89
N PRO A 15 2.46 10.03 -12.81
CA PRO A 15 1.42 9.87 -13.82
C PRO A 15 0.62 8.57 -13.68
N TRP A 16 -0.27 8.33 -14.64
CA TRP A 16 -0.93 7.04 -14.84
C TRP A 16 0.08 5.89 -14.81
N GLN A 17 -0.16 4.88 -13.99
CA GLN A 17 0.69 3.69 -13.89
C GLN A 17 0.05 2.52 -14.63
N SER A 18 0.79 1.94 -15.58
CA SER A 18 0.36 0.71 -16.23
C SER A 18 0.48 -0.47 -15.27
N ARG A 19 -0.63 -1.18 -15.05
CA ARG A 19 -0.67 -2.44 -14.29
C ARG A 19 -1.09 -3.57 -15.24
N PRO A 20 -0.19 -4.03 -16.13
CA PRO A 20 -0.54 -4.99 -17.19
C PRO A 20 -1.05 -6.33 -16.63
N TRP A 21 -0.64 -6.69 -15.41
CA TRP A 21 -1.11 -7.90 -14.73
C TRP A 21 -2.62 -7.92 -14.46
N VAL A 22 -3.29 -6.75 -14.42
CA VAL A 22 -4.73 -6.66 -14.15
C VAL A 22 -5.55 -7.23 -15.32
N LEU A 23 -5.00 -7.21 -16.53
CA LEU A 23 -5.67 -7.66 -17.75
C LEU A 23 -5.69 -9.19 -17.91
N ASP A 24 -4.79 -9.89 -17.23
CA ASP A 24 -4.67 -11.34 -17.26
C ASP A 24 -5.40 -11.92 -16.02
N PRO A 25 -6.48 -12.72 -16.20
CA PRO A 25 -7.24 -13.27 -15.07
C PRO A 25 -6.41 -14.11 -14.10
N GLU A 26 -5.45 -14.89 -14.59
CA GLU A 26 -4.61 -15.77 -13.76
C GLU A 26 -3.64 -14.93 -12.93
N ARG A 27 -2.97 -13.95 -13.55
CA ARG A 27 -2.07 -13.03 -12.84
C ARG A 27 -2.84 -12.17 -11.85
N ARG A 28 -4.04 -11.73 -12.21
CA ARG A 28 -4.93 -11.00 -11.31
C ARG A 28 -5.28 -11.85 -10.10
N ALA A 29 -5.74 -13.08 -10.30
CA ALA A 29 -6.08 -13.99 -9.21
C ALA A 29 -4.88 -14.22 -8.27
N ALA A 30 -3.67 -14.36 -8.82
CA ALA A 30 -2.45 -14.55 -8.03
C ALA A 30 -2.06 -13.34 -7.15
N LEU A 31 -2.50 -12.12 -7.53
CA LEU A 31 -2.18 -10.88 -6.82
C LEU A 31 -3.31 -10.40 -5.90
N LEU A 32 -4.53 -10.87 -6.13
CA LEU A 32 -5.64 -10.62 -5.21
C LEU A 32 -5.39 -11.27 -3.86
N GLU A 33 -5.96 -10.68 -2.81
CA GLU A 33 -5.86 -11.17 -1.42
C GLU A 33 -4.44 -11.23 -0.85
N THR A 34 -3.43 -10.80 -1.61
CA THR A 34 -2.07 -10.69 -1.11
C THR A 34 -1.96 -9.51 -0.13
N PRO A 35 -1.28 -9.69 1.01
CA PRO A 35 -1.09 -8.62 1.97
C PRO A 35 -0.20 -7.53 1.38
N PHE A 36 -0.55 -6.28 1.65
CA PHE A 36 0.23 -5.14 1.20
C PHE A 36 1.28 -4.75 2.27
N PRO A 37 2.59 -4.75 1.95
CA PRO A 37 3.64 -4.45 2.92
C PRO A 37 3.67 -2.96 3.26
N CYS A 38 3.67 -2.64 4.55
CA CYS A 38 3.80 -1.25 5.01
C CYS A 38 5.26 -0.79 4.90
N GLY A 39 5.53 0.23 4.06
CA GLY A 39 6.87 0.80 3.92
C GLY A 39 7.39 1.49 5.18
N TRP A 40 6.51 1.98 6.05
CA TRP A 40 6.89 2.59 7.33
C TRP A 40 7.32 1.54 8.36
N CYS A 41 6.61 0.41 8.44
CA CYS A 41 7.02 -0.73 9.28
C CYS A 41 8.39 -1.26 8.86
N ALA A 42 8.65 -1.37 7.55
CA ALA A 42 9.95 -1.81 7.04
C ALA A 42 11.11 -0.88 7.46
N GLN A 43 10.83 0.39 7.69
CA GLN A 43 11.80 1.38 8.18
C GLN A 43 11.84 1.49 9.71
N GLY A 44 10.97 0.75 10.43
CA GLY A 44 10.89 0.79 11.89
C GLY A 44 10.29 2.08 12.47
N LEU A 45 9.57 2.87 11.68
CA LEU A 45 8.94 4.10 12.18
C LEU A 45 7.62 3.79 12.91
N PRO A 46 7.32 4.47 14.03
CA PRO A 46 6.01 4.40 14.66
C PRO A 46 4.93 5.04 13.76
N PRO A 47 3.65 4.66 13.89
CA PRO A 47 2.56 5.39 13.25
C PRO A 47 2.50 6.81 13.79
N GLU A 48 2.18 7.79 12.94
CA GLU A 48 1.88 9.15 13.41
C GLU A 48 0.62 9.08 14.28
N THR A 49 0.79 9.33 15.58
CA THR A 49 -0.33 9.58 16.48
C THR A 49 -0.80 11.01 16.28
N THR A 50 -2.04 11.17 15.82
CA THR A 50 -2.75 12.45 15.90
C THR A 50 -3.09 12.69 17.38
N GLU A 51 -2.13 13.18 18.16
CA GLU A 51 -2.46 13.87 19.41
C GLU A 51 -2.77 15.33 19.04
N GLU A 52 -4.07 15.65 19.01
CA GLU A 52 -4.54 17.03 18.91
C GLU A 52 -4.17 17.78 20.21
N PRO A 53 -3.67 19.01 20.13
CA PRO A 53 -3.44 19.85 21.31
C PRO A 53 -4.74 20.33 21.98
#